data_AF-A0A935RVK6-F1
#
_entry.id   AF-A0A935RVK6-F1
#
_cell.length_a   1.000
_cell.length_b   1.000
_cell.length_c   1.000
_cell.angle_alpha   90.00
_cell.angle_beta   90.00
_cell.angle_gamma   90.00
#
_symmetry.space_group_name_H-M   'P 1'
#
loop_
_entity.id
_entity.type
_entity.pdbx_description
1 polymer ?
#
loop_
_entity_poly.entity_id
_entity_poly.type
_entity_poly.pdbx_seq_one_letter_code
_entity_poly.pdbx_strand_id
1 'polypeptide(L)'
;MKKFLFFISMIGLLFFFQSCNTDADLIDTTSPGEESFYTILDSLDHEEGMLENRSSTFRYKINMTGKTFGSYNFQRAADMIVVKGIKGAGSKNINNGVNPYDVGIKSGSPAANPVIGSIWYGTNTAMCSYMNIGCSIVPANASLDLAYVKWLNSKTMQIDLDGRYFNNAASGASLLGFLNIFNATTGITSKAFRIISGRIIITFESNGTVKGNINISGSSLSGAAPVSYVATFSGKKA
;
A
#
# COMPACT_ATOMS: atom_id res chain seq x y z
N MET A 1 -5.88 -49.81 60.28
CA MET A 1 -7.07 -50.57 59.82
C MET A 1 -7.42 -50.14 58.40
N LYS A 2 -7.67 -51.12 57.52
CA LYS A 2 -8.27 -51.02 56.15
C LYS A 2 -7.46 -50.20 55.13
N LYS A 3 -6.55 -50.79 54.33
CA LYS A 3 -6.78 -51.68 53.16
C LYS A 3 -7.96 -51.24 52.29
N PHE A 4 -7.66 -50.65 51.12
CA PHE A 4 -8.43 -50.90 49.90
C PHE A 4 -7.45 -50.97 48.71
N LEU A 5 -7.27 -52.20 48.24
CA LEU A 5 -6.78 -52.54 46.92
C LEU A 5 -7.93 -52.31 45.93
N PHE A 6 -7.66 -51.73 44.76
CA PHE A 6 -8.24 -52.24 43.53
C PHE A 6 -7.20 -52.18 42.41
N PHE A 7 -6.98 -53.36 41.83
CA PHE A 7 -6.12 -53.68 40.70
C PHE A 7 -6.93 -53.55 39.40
N ILE A 8 -6.21 -53.53 38.27
CA ILE A 8 -6.50 -54.00 36.89
C ILE A 8 -5.97 -52.92 35.90
N SER A 9 -4.76 -53.12 35.34
CA SER A 9 -4.46 -53.88 34.09
C SER A 9 -4.77 -53.01 32.86
N MET A 10 -3.98 -52.86 31.80
CA MET A 10 -2.70 -53.39 31.28
C MET A 10 -2.51 -52.70 29.90
N ILE A 11 -1.38 -52.94 29.22
CA ILE A 11 -1.06 -52.63 27.81
C ILE A 11 -0.50 -51.20 27.64
N GLY A 12 0.78 -50.93 27.38
CA GLY A 12 1.84 -51.74 26.79
C GLY A 12 1.88 -51.53 25.28
N LEU A 13 2.64 -50.54 24.79
CA LEU A 13 3.27 -50.58 23.46
C LEU A 13 4.29 -49.44 23.28
N LEU A 14 5.57 -49.81 23.34
CA LEU A 14 6.63 -49.09 22.62
C LEU A 14 6.38 -49.31 21.12
N PHE A 15 6.38 -48.23 20.35
CA PHE A 15 6.74 -48.29 18.93
C PHE A 15 7.76 -47.20 18.61
N PHE A 16 8.96 -47.66 18.25
CA PHE A 16 9.86 -46.96 17.36
C PHE A 16 9.14 -46.74 16.03
N PHE A 17 9.20 -45.53 15.47
CA PHE A 17 9.23 -45.37 14.02
C PHE A 17 10.23 -44.30 13.59
N GLN A 18 11.07 -44.75 12.67
CA GLN A 18 11.99 -44.03 11.82
C GLN A 18 11.38 -42.80 11.16
N SER A 19 12.26 -41.81 10.98
CA SER A 19 12.24 -40.81 9.92
C SER A 19 11.69 -41.36 8.60
N CYS A 20 10.72 -40.66 8.02
CA CYS A 20 10.53 -40.60 6.59
C CYS A 20 10.45 -39.13 6.19
N ASN A 21 11.42 -38.70 5.39
CA ASN A 21 11.37 -37.48 4.61
C ASN A 21 10.07 -37.45 3.81
N THR A 22 9.31 -36.37 3.96
CA THR A 22 8.52 -35.86 2.85
C THR A 22 8.94 -34.42 2.69
N ASP A 23 9.76 -34.20 1.66
CA ASP A 23 9.88 -32.92 0.98
C ASP A 23 8.47 -32.39 0.74
N ALA A 24 8.04 -31.46 1.58
CA ALA A 24 6.96 -30.59 1.21
C ALA A 24 7.57 -29.65 0.17
N ASP A 25 7.41 -30.03 -1.10
CA ASP A 25 7.44 -29.11 -2.22
C ASP A 25 6.72 -27.84 -1.77
N LEU A 26 7.50 -26.79 -1.52
CA LEU A 26 7.01 -25.43 -1.50
C LEU A 26 6.47 -25.21 -2.91
N ILE A 27 5.17 -25.43 -3.07
CA ILE A 27 4.45 -24.95 -4.24
C ILE A 27 4.65 -23.45 -4.22
N ASP A 28 5.55 -23.02 -5.10
CA ASP A 28 5.78 -21.63 -5.39
C ASP A 28 4.45 -21.06 -5.90
N THR A 29 3.84 -20.24 -5.05
CA THR A 29 2.57 -19.57 -5.34
C THR A 29 2.83 -18.19 -5.93
N THR A 30 4.05 -17.91 -6.44
CA THR A 30 4.28 -16.74 -7.26
C THR A 30 3.29 -16.76 -8.42
N SER A 31 2.35 -15.81 -8.35
CA SER A 31 1.46 -15.53 -9.46
C SER A 31 2.32 -15.33 -10.72
N PRO A 32 1.93 -15.85 -11.90
CA PRO A 32 2.72 -15.76 -13.13
C PRO A 32 3.14 -14.32 -13.54
N GLY A 33 2.59 -13.29 -12.90
CA GLY A 33 3.01 -11.90 -13.06
C GLY A 33 4.22 -11.46 -12.22
N GLU A 34 4.58 -12.16 -11.14
CA GLU A 34 5.65 -11.73 -10.22
C GLU A 34 7.05 -11.97 -10.79
N GLU A 35 7.31 -13.11 -11.43
CA GLU A 35 8.63 -13.44 -11.99
C GLU A 35 9.09 -12.48 -13.09
N SER A 36 8.17 -12.10 -13.98
CA SER A 36 8.45 -11.16 -15.09
C SER A 36 8.72 -9.72 -14.63
N PHE A 37 8.25 -9.34 -13.44
CA PHE A 37 8.49 -8.02 -12.87
C PHE A 37 9.89 -7.93 -12.24
N TYR A 38 10.37 -9.02 -11.62
CA TYR A 38 11.76 -9.11 -11.19
C TYR A 38 12.69 -8.91 -12.37
N THR A 39 12.41 -9.45 -13.55
CA THR A 39 13.25 -9.19 -14.74
C THR A 39 13.20 -7.74 -15.21
N ILE A 40 12.05 -7.06 -15.15
CA ILE A 40 11.94 -5.65 -15.55
C ILE A 40 12.60 -4.72 -14.53
N LEU A 41 12.49 -5.00 -13.23
CA LEU A 41 13.18 -4.21 -12.20
C LEU A 41 14.66 -4.56 -12.08
N ASP A 42 15.05 -5.84 -12.12
CA ASP A 42 16.46 -6.26 -12.11
C ASP A 42 17.18 -5.81 -13.38
N SER A 43 16.52 -5.76 -14.55
CA SER A 43 17.14 -5.18 -15.75
C SER A 43 17.31 -3.66 -15.66
N LEU A 44 16.54 -2.97 -14.80
CA LEU A 44 16.73 -1.56 -14.46
C LEU A 44 17.76 -1.34 -13.34
N ASP A 45 18.19 -2.40 -12.64
CA ASP A 45 19.20 -2.37 -11.58
C ASP A 45 20.53 -3.05 -12.03
N HIS A 46 20.55 -3.79 -13.15
CA HIS A 46 21.73 -4.54 -13.65
C HIS A 46 22.86 -3.71 -14.27
N GLU A 47 22.77 -2.38 -14.31
CA GLU A 47 23.93 -1.53 -14.64
C GLU A 47 24.80 -1.19 -13.43
N GLU A 48 24.37 -1.47 -12.19
CA GLU A 48 25.22 -1.29 -11.00
C GLU A 48 25.42 -2.63 -10.29
N GLY A 49 26.58 -3.24 -10.55
CA GLY A 49 26.97 -4.51 -9.99
C GLY A 49 26.92 -4.54 -8.45
N MET A 50 26.45 -5.69 -7.96
CA MET A 50 26.81 -6.29 -6.66
C MET A 50 26.53 -5.44 -5.42
N LEU A 51 25.35 -5.62 -4.82
CA LEU A 51 25.18 -5.69 -3.35
C LEU A 51 23.78 -6.26 -3.05
N GLU A 52 23.73 -7.49 -2.52
CA GLU A 52 22.59 -8.03 -1.77
C GLU A 52 22.11 -7.00 -0.73
N ASN A 53 20.78 -6.94 -0.54
CA ASN A 53 20.12 -6.30 0.59
C ASN A 53 19.99 -4.75 0.55
N ARG A 54 19.41 -4.20 -0.53
CA ARG A 54 18.91 -2.83 -0.54
C ARG A 54 17.40 -2.80 -0.75
N SER A 55 16.71 -2.11 0.16
CA SER A 55 15.32 -1.68 0.04
C SER A 55 15.08 -1.07 -1.35
N SER A 56 14.45 -1.81 -2.26
CA SER A 56 14.17 -1.34 -3.61
C SER A 56 13.09 -0.26 -3.54
N THR A 57 13.55 0.99 -3.47
CA THR A 57 12.71 2.19 -3.51
C THR A 57 12.84 2.80 -4.88
N PHE A 58 11.78 2.70 -5.68
CA PHE A 58 11.69 3.33 -6.98
C PHE A 58 10.98 4.67 -6.87
N ARG A 59 11.56 5.71 -7.46
CA ARG A 59 10.98 7.06 -7.48
C ARG A 59 10.70 7.45 -8.92
N TYR A 60 9.54 8.06 -9.15
CA TYR A 60 9.11 8.54 -10.45
C TYR A 60 8.66 9.99 -10.33
N LYS A 61 9.07 10.81 -11.29
CA LYS A 61 8.48 12.14 -11.51
C LYS A 61 7.34 11.98 -12.49
N ILE A 62 6.11 12.21 -12.04
CA ILE A 62 4.91 12.08 -12.87
C ILE A 62 4.23 13.44 -13.05
N ASN A 63 3.59 13.62 -14.21
CA ASN A 63 2.67 14.72 -14.46
C ASN A 63 1.26 14.16 -14.47
N MET A 64 0.37 14.78 -13.70
CA MET A 64 -1.03 14.42 -13.57
C MET A 64 -1.90 15.46 -14.26
N THR A 65 -2.88 15.00 -15.02
CA THR A 65 -3.95 15.82 -15.59
C THR A 65 -5.28 15.23 -15.16
N GLY A 66 -6.17 16.03 -14.62
CA GLY A 66 -7.40 15.51 -14.05
C GLY A 66 -8.45 16.55 -13.75
N LYS A 67 -9.49 16.09 -13.04
CA LYS A 67 -10.61 16.92 -12.59
C LYS A 67 -11.15 16.48 -11.23
N THR A 68 -11.68 17.44 -10.50
CA THR A 68 -12.40 17.25 -9.23
C THR A 68 -13.84 17.78 -9.35
N PHE A 69 -14.77 17.26 -8.54
CA PHE A 69 -16.22 17.52 -8.67
C PHE A 69 -16.80 17.26 -10.07
N GLY A 70 -16.08 16.52 -10.92
CA GLY A 70 -16.45 16.33 -12.32
C GLY A 70 -16.23 17.52 -13.26
N SER A 71 -15.86 18.72 -12.77
CA SER A 71 -15.78 19.93 -13.58
C SER A 71 -14.53 20.81 -13.35
N TYR A 72 -13.90 20.78 -12.17
CA TYR A 72 -12.72 21.61 -11.93
C TYR A 72 -11.46 20.89 -12.40
N ASN A 73 -10.86 21.39 -13.48
CA ASN A 73 -9.67 20.77 -14.08
C ASN A 73 -8.38 21.18 -13.37
N PHE A 74 -7.39 20.30 -13.38
CA PHE A 74 -6.04 20.58 -12.89
C PHE A 74 -4.96 19.88 -13.71
N GLN A 75 -3.76 20.45 -13.66
CA GLN A 75 -2.52 19.83 -14.12
C GLN A 75 -1.44 20.05 -13.06
N ARG A 76 -0.72 19.00 -12.68
CA ARG A 76 0.28 19.08 -11.60
C ARG A 76 1.41 18.09 -11.79
N ALA A 77 2.62 18.49 -11.39
CA ALA A 77 3.69 17.55 -11.11
C ALA A 77 3.43 16.80 -9.79
N ALA A 78 3.85 15.56 -9.71
CA ALA A 78 3.83 14.75 -8.50
C ALA A 78 5.04 13.81 -8.44
N ASP A 79 5.37 13.41 -7.21
CA ASP A 79 6.30 12.34 -6.94
C ASP A 79 5.51 11.05 -6.68
N MET A 80 5.85 9.99 -7.40
CA MET A 80 5.38 8.65 -7.10
C MET A 80 6.54 7.82 -6.56
N ILE A 81 6.31 7.14 -5.44
CA ILE A 81 7.29 6.29 -4.78
C ILE A 81 6.69 4.89 -4.70
N VAL A 82 7.47 3.89 -5.11
CA VAL A 82 7.12 2.48 -5.01
C VAL A 82 8.19 1.79 -4.18
N VAL A 83 7.79 1.06 -3.15
CA VAL A 83 8.70 0.29 -2.29
C VAL A 83 8.22 -1.14 -2.19
N LYS A 84 9.15 -2.08 -1.97
CA LYS A 84 8.78 -3.45 -1.60
C LYS A 84 7.85 -3.44 -0.38
N GLY A 85 6.88 -4.34 -0.37
CA GLY A 85 5.83 -4.44 0.65
C GLY A 85 6.31 -4.20 2.09
N ILE A 86 5.71 -3.22 2.75
CA ILE A 86 6.05 -2.82 4.11
C ILE A 86 5.37 -3.79 5.08
N LYS A 87 6.16 -4.65 5.72
CA LYS A 87 5.66 -5.54 6.76
C LYS A 87 5.30 -4.73 8.01
N GLY A 88 4.07 -4.90 8.51
CA GLY A 88 3.66 -4.33 9.79
C GLY A 88 4.51 -4.83 10.95
N ALA A 89 4.90 -3.92 11.85
CA ALA A 89 5.53 -4.31 13.10
C ALA A 89 4.54 -5.12 13.95
N GLY A 90 4.81 -6.42 14.13
CA GLY A 90 4.15 -7.26 15.13
C GLY A 90 2.76 -7.80 14.80
N SER A 91 2.46 -8.13 13.53
CA SER A 91 1.27 -8.92 13.12
C SER A 91 -0.10 -8.34 13.50
N LYS A 92 -0.17 -7.13 14.07
CA LYS A 92 -1.35 -6.71 14.84
C LYS A 92 -2.52 -6.17 14.03
N ASN A 93 -2.40 -5.89 12.73
CA ASN A 93 -3.53 -5.45 11.90
C ASN A 93 -3.25 -5.62 10.40
N ILE A 94 -2.81 -6.79 9.97
CA ILE A 94 -2.71 -7.11 8.53
C ILE A 94 -4.08 -7.62 8.05
N ASN A 95 -5.13 -6.81 8.16
CA ASN A 95 -6.47 -7.23 7.70
C ASN A 95 -6.55 -7.43 6.18
N ASN A 96 -5.47 -7.09 5.44
CA ASN A 96 -5.36 -7.09 3.98
C ASN A 96 -4.35 -8.09 3.41
N GLY A 97 -3.64 -8.83 4.26
CA GLY A 97 -2.39 -9.48 3.85
C GLY A 97 -1.28 -8.45 3.58
N VAL A 98 -0.05 -8.91 3.42
CA VAL A 98 1.08 -8.01 3.11
C VAL A 98 0.99 -7.64 1.64
N ASN A 99 0.88 -6.34 1.33
CA ASN A 99 0.94 -5.85 -0.05
C ASN A 99 2.29 -6.26 -0.69
N PRO A 100 2.32 -6.72 -1.95
CA PRO A 100 3.59 -7.04 -2.62
C PRO A 100 4.49 -5.80 -2.78
N TYR A 101 3.85 -4.64 -2.99
CA TYR A 101 4.47 -3.33 -3.07
C TYR A 101 3.59 -2.28 -2.40
N ASP A 102 4.22 -1.27 -1.83
CA ASP A 102 3.53 -0.08 -1.36
C ASP A 102 3.83 1.12 -2.24
N VAL A 103 2.80 1.93 -2.47
CA VAL A 103 2.84 3.07 -3.38
C VAL A 103 2.41 4.33 -2.66
N GLY A 104 3.17 5.40 -2.87
CA GLY A 104 2.88 6.74 -2.41
C GLY A 104 2.84 7.70 -3.59
N ILE A 105 1.85 8.61 -3.60
CA ILE A 105 1.76 9.70 -4.57
C ILE A 105 1.65 11.01 -3.81
N LYS A 106 2.56 11.94 -4.09
CA LYS A 106 2.62 13.25 -3.46
C LYS A 106 2.63 14.37 -4.50
N SER A 107 1.62 15.23 -4.44
CA SER A 107 1.59 16.51 -5.14
C SER A 107 1.16 17.63 -4.20
N GLY A 108 1.94 18.71 -4.16
CA GLY A 108 1.65 19.88 -3.33
C GLY A 108 1.64 19.57 -1.83
N SER A 109 0.87 20.35 -1.08
CA SER A 109 0.68 20.20 0.35
C SER A 109 -0.79 20.41 0.73
N PRO A 110 -1.66 19.39 0.59
CA PRO A 110 -3.08 19.60 0.73
C PRO A 110 -3.54 20.11 2.09
N ALA A 111 -2.74 19.83 3.12
CA ALA A 111 -2.98 20.25 4.49
C ALA A 111 -2.55 21.69 4.78
N ALA A 112 -1.46 22.17 4.16
CA ALA A 112 -0.86 23.47 4.49
C ALA A 112 -1.05 24.53 3.40
N ASN A 113 -1.12 24.14 2.14
CA ASN A 113 -1.34 25.02 1.00
C ASN A 113 -2.35 24.40 0.02
N PRO A 114 -3.66 24.59 0.28
CA PRO A 114 -4.73 23.99 -0.51
C PRO A 114 -4.76 24.53 -1.95
N VAL A 115 -4.35 23.68 -2.88
CA VAL A 115 -4.44 23.96 -4.32
C VAL A 115 -5.09 22.77 -5.01
N ILE A 116 -6.01 23.05 -5.92
CA ILE A 116 -6.72 22.03 -6.68
C ILE A 116 -5.79 20.95 -7.24
N GLY A 117 -6.19 19.69 -7.08
CA GLY A 117 -5.43 18.54 -7.55
C GLY A 117 -4.26 18.15 -6.66
N SER A 118 -3.95 18.91 -5.60
CA SER A 118 -2.95 18.47 -4.61
C SER A 118 -3.47 17.22 -3.93
N ILE A 119 -2.59 16.24 -3.72
CA ILE A 119 -2.91 14.93 -3.17
C ILE A 119 -1.72 14.38 -2.39
N TRP A 120 -2.00 13.83 -1.21
CA TRP A 120 -1.09 12.94 -0.49
C TRP A 120 -1.77 11.60 -0.36
N TYR A 121 -1.24 10.59 -1.04
CA TYR A 121 -1.79 9.24 -1.09
C TYR A 121 -0.74 8.22 -0.72
N GLY A 122 -1.12 7.18 0.02
CA GLY A 122 -0.27 6.05 0.41
C GLY A 122 -1.09 4.79 0.63
N THR A 123 -0.58 3.66 0.13
CA THR A 123 -1.18 2.32 0.34
C THR A 123 -0.91 1.78 1.74
N ASN A 124 0.15 2.26 2.40
CA ASN A 124 0.45 1.98 3.79
C ASN A 124 0.77 3.30 4.50
N THR A 125 0.37 3.41 5.76
CA THR A 125 0.68 4.56 6.63
C THR A 125 2.17 4.95 6.62
N ALA A 126 3.09 3.97 6.61
CA ALA A 126 4.52 4.20 6.58
C ALA A 126 5.01 4.98 5.34
N MET A 127 4.21 5.04 4.26
CA MET A 127 4.51 5.84 3.06
C MET A 127 4.66 7.32 3.36
N CYS A 128 4.14 7.82 4.48
CA CYS A 128 4.36 9.20 4.89
C CYS A 128 5.85 9.56 5.05
N SER A 129 6.66 8.62 5.52
CA SER A 129 8.08 8.81 5.79
C SER A 129 8.85 8.81 4.47
N TYR A 130 8.50 7.89 3.58
CA TYR A 130 9.05 7.85 2.21
C TYR A 130 8.74 9.12 1.41
N MET A 131 7.54 9.69 1.61
CA MET A 131 7.08 10.92 0.96
C MET A 131 7.47 12.21 1.70
N ASN A 132 8.08 12.11 2.89
CA ASN A 132 8.44 13.24 3.76
C ASN A 132 7.26 14.22 4.02
N ILE A 133 6.10 13.70 4.44
CA ILE A 133 4.89 14.51 4.73
C ILE A 133 4.65 14.73 6.23
N GLY A 134 5.68 14.54 7.07
CA GLY A 134 5.65 14.95 8.47
C GLY A 134 4.64 14.22 9.37
N CYS A 135 4.31 12.96 9.08
CA CYS A 135 3.47 12.19 9.99
C CYS A 135 4.30 11.70 11.20
N SER A 136 3.81 11.93 12.41
CA SER A 136 4.33 11.31 13.64
C SER A 136 3.92 9.84 13.69
N ILE A 137 4.55 9.00 12.88
CA ILE A 137 4.42 7.55 13.04
C ILE A 137 5.52 7.09 13.97
N VAL A 138 5.14 6.68 15.17
CA VAL A 138 6.05 5.96 16.08
C VAL A 138 6.43 4.65 15.37
N PRO A 139 7.71 4.41 15.03
CA PRO A 139 8.14 3.33 14.13
C PRO A 139 7.76 1.91 14.55
N ALA A 140 7.31 1.72 15.79
CA ALA A 140 7.17 0.40 16.39
C ALA A 140 5.77 -0.24 16.32
N ASN A 141 4.69 0.45 15.94
CA ASN A 141 3.33 -0.09 16.22
C ASN A 141 2.19 0.12 15.21
N ALA A 142 2.35 0.68 14.01
CA ALA A 142 1.18 0.81 13.11
C ALA A 142 1.48 1.04 11.63
N SER A 143 2.30 0.21 10.95
CA SER A 143 2.25 0.19 9.46
C SER A 143 0.93 -0.46 9.02
N LEU A 144 -0.14 0.34 8.99
CA LEU A 144 -1.46 -0.10 8.57
C LEU A 144 -1.58 -0.03 7.05
N ASP A 145 -2.03 -1.12 6.44
CA ASP A 145 -2.40 -1.16 5.03
C ASP A 145 -3.74 -0.44 4.83
N LEU A 146 -3.73 0.64 4.05
CA LEU A 146 -4.87 1.49 3.71
C LEU A 146 -5.50 1.11 2.36
N ALA A 147 -4.82 0.24 1.60
CA ALA A 147 -5.27 -0.25 0.31
C ALA A 147 -4.77 -1.67 0.07
N TYR A 148 -5.47 -2.39 -0.80
CA TYR A 148 -5.05 -3.66 -1.37
C TYR A 148 -4.29 -3.42 -2.66
N VAL A 149 -3.09 -3.99 -2.76
CA VAL A 149 -2.24 -3.88 -3.94
C VAL A 149 -2.08 -5.26 -4.58
N LYS A 150 -2.30 -5.35 -5.90
CA LYS A 150 -2.08 -6.58 -6.67
C LYS A 150 -1.60 -6.30 -8.08
N TRP A 151 -0.88 -7.25 -8.64
CA TRP A 151 -0.57 -7.26 -10.07
C TRP A 151 -1.75 -7.81 -10.87
N LEU A 152 -2.16 -7.10 -11.91
CA LEU A 152 -3.08 -7.61 -12.92
C LEU A 152 -2.35 -8.42 -13.99
N ASN A 153 -1.08 -8.07 -14.24
CA ASN A 153 -0.14 -8.76 -15.11
C ASN A 153 1.29 -8.29 -14.76
N SER A 154 2.28 -8.67 -15.58
CA SER A 154 3.70 -8.35 -15.42
C SER A 154 4.06 -6.87 -15.32
N LYS A 155 3.19 -5.98 -15.81
CA LYS A 155 3.46 -4.54 -15.94
C LYS A 155 2.43 -3.67 -15.27
N THR A 156 1.23 -4.19 -14.97
CA THR A 156 0.12 -3.40 -14.48
C THR A 156 -0.24 -3.78 -13.07
N MET A 157 -0.11 -2.82 -12.16
CA MET A 157 -0.52 -2.88 -10.77
C MET A 157 -1.90 -2.24 -10.59
N GLN A 158 -2.77 -2.89 -9.83
CA GLN A 158 -4.05 -2.37 -9.36
C GLN A 158 -3.98 -2.13 -7.86
N ILE A 159 -4.49 -0.98 -7.45
CA ILE A 159 -4.62 -0.57 -6.07
C ILE A 159 -6.08 -0.26 -5.79
N ASP A 160 -6.70 -1.02 -4.90
CA ASP A 160 -8.08 -0.82 -4.44
C ASP A 160 -8.05 -0.30 -3.00
N LEU A 161 -8.66 0.86 -2.73
CA LEU A 161 -8.65 1.42 -1.37
C LEU A 161 -9.49 0.57 -0.41
N ASP A 162 -8.98 0.38 0.81
CA ASP A 162 -9.72 -0.32 1.87
C ASP A 162 -10.58 0.67 2.66
N GLY A 163 -11.88 0.70 2.34
CA GLY A 163 -12.86 1.59 2.98
C GLY A 163 -13.07 1.35 4.48
N ARG A 164 -12.58 0.25 5.06
CA ARG A 164 -12.83 -0.11 6.47
C ARG A 164 -12.16 0.84 7.46
N TYR A 165 -11.03 1.44 7.09
CA TYR A 165 -10.26 2.31 7.99
C TYR A 165 -10.77 3.75 8.06
N PHE A 166 -11.60 4.18 7.10
CA PHE A 166 -11.97 5.59 6.96
C PHE A 166 -13.27 5.99 7.72
N ASN A 167 -14.05 5.00 8.16
CA ASN A 167 -15.32 5.22 8.87
C ASN A 167 -15.21 5.05 10.41
N ASN A 168 -14.07 4.64 10.95
CA ASN A 168 -13.92 4.39 12.37
C ASN A 168 -12.93 5.39 13.01
N ALA A 169 -13.43 6.31 13.82
CA ALA A 169 -12.61 7.28 14.55
C ALA A 169 -11.62 6.60 15.53
N ALA A 170 -11.88 5.35 15.94
CA ALA A 170 -11.06 4.59 16.87
C ALA A 170 -9.91 3.79 16.20
N SER A 171 -9.91 3.59 14.87
CA SER A 171 -8.95 2.70 14.19
C SER A 171 -7.62 3.36 13.81
N GLY A 172 -7.11 4.31 14.61
CA GLY A 172 -5.83 4.99 14.35
C GLY A 172 -5.83 5.92 13.11
N ALA A 173 -6.89 5.93 12.30
CA ALA A 173 -7.03 6.79 11.14
C ALA A 173 -7.18 8.29 11.49
N SER A 174 -7.56 8.59 12.74
CA SER A 174 -7.48 9.96 13.29
C SER A 174 -6.04 10.44 13.51
N LEU A 175 -5.06 9.53 13.67
CA LEU A 175 -3.63 9.86 13.76
C LEU A 175 -2.99 10.07 12.38
N LEU A 176 -3.67 9.65 11.32
CA LEU A 176 -3.26 9.81 9.93
C LEU A 176 -3.88 11.06 9.29
N GLY A 177 -4.32 12.06 10.08
CA GLY A 177 -5.16 13.17 9.64
C GLY A 177 -4.69 13.97 8.40
N PHE A 178 -3.49 13.67 7.89
CA PHE A 178 -2.90 14.27 6.70
C PHE A 178 -2.56 13.28 5.57
N LEU A 179 -2.57 11.96 5.75
CA LEU A 179 -2.36 10.99 4.66
C LEU A 179 -3.70 10.59 4.03
N ASN A 180 -3.68 10.25 2.73
CA ASN A 180 -4.88 9.94 1.95
C ASN A 180 -5.89 11.09 1.92
N ILE A 181 -5.40 12.27 1.54
CA ILE A 181 -6.20 13.48 1.36
C ILE A 181 -5.92 14.14 0.00
N PHE A 182 -6.88 14.90 -0.51
CA PHE A 182 -6.70 15.79 -1.66
C PHE A 182 -7.47 17.11 -1.50
N ASN A 183 -7.13 18.13 -2.29
CA ASN A 183 -7.97 19.31 -2.41
C ASN A 183 -8.75 19.30 -3.72
N ALA A 184 -10.05 19.50 -3.60
CA ALA A 184 -10.94 19.60 -4.73
C ALA A 184 -10.97 21.00 -5.36
N THR A 185 -10.53 22.03 -4.64
CA THR A 185 -10.47 23.43 -5.09
C THR A 185 -9.19 24.11 -4.59
N THR A 186 -8.95 25.36 -4.99
CA THR A 186 -7.84 26.19 -4.50
C THR A 186 -8.36 27.27 -3.56
N GLY A 187 -7.56 27.64 -2.55
CA GLY A 187 -7.78 28.82 -1.72
C GLY A 187 -7.75 28.52 -0.22
N ILE A 188 -7.63 29.58 0.58
CA ILE A 188 -7.47 29.49 2.05
C ILE A 188 -8.67 28.87 2.77
N THR A 189 -9.86 28.91 2.16
CA THR A 189 -11.09 28.28 2.67
C THR A 189 -11.34 26.90 2.07
N SER A 190 -10.47 26.45 1.14
CA SER A 190 -10.61 25.14 0.52
C SER A 190 -10.36 24.05 1.56
N LYS A 191 -11.23 23.05 1.56
CA LYS A 191 -11.14 21.90 2.47
C LYS A 191 -10.31 20.80 1.82
N ALA A 192 -9.53 20.10 2.63
CA ALA A 192 -9.01 18.80 2.25
C ALA A 192 -10.14 17.76 2.37
N PHE A 193 -10.21 16.88 1.38
CA PHE A 193 -11.12 15.74 1.34
C PHE A 193 -10.33 14.49 1.69
N ARG A 194 -10.81 13.72 2.66
CA ARG A 194 -10.25 12.40 2.96
C ARG A 194 -10.68 11.43 1.88
N ILE A 195 -9.74 10.71 1.30
CA ILE A 195 -10.05 9.69 0.30
C ILE A 195 -10.70 8.51 1.03
N ILE A 196 -11.89 8.10 0.59
CA ILE A 196 -12.69 7.06 1.26
C ILE A 196 -12.92 5.82 0.40
N SER A 197 -12.75 5.93 -0.93
CA SER A 197 -12.90 4.81 -1.86
C SER A 197 -12.26 5.11 -3.20
N GLY A 198 -12.08 4.07 -4.01
CA GLY A 198 -11.66 4.18 -5.38
C GLY A 198 -10.58 3.19 -5.77
N ARG A 199 -10.01 3.44 -6.94
CA ARG A 199 -9.00 2.60 -7.56
C ARG A 199 -7.91 3.44 -8.23
N ILE A 200 -6.70 2.93 -8.17
CA ILE A 200 -5.57 3.40 -8.98
C ILE A 200 -5.06 2.24 -9.81
N ILE A 201 -4.83 2.48 -11.11
CA ILE A 201 -4.16 1.54 -12.02
C ILE A 201 -2.86 2.18 -12.46
N ILE A 202 -1.77 1.42 -12.36
CA ILE A 202 -0.42 1.87 -12.71
C ILE A 202 0.19 0.85 -13.67
N THR A 203 0.72 1.30 -14.79
CA THR A 203 1.44 0.48 -15.76
C THR A 203 2.89 0.95 -15.86
N PHE A 204 3.82 0.02 -15.64
CA PHE A 204 5.25 0.23 -15.77
C PHE A 204 5.72 -0.29 -17.12
N GLU A 205 6.52 0.52 -17.79
CA GLU A 205 7.11 0.17 -19.08
C GLU A 205 8.60 -0.16 -18.90
N SER A 206 9.13 -1.03 -19.76
CA SER A 206 10.53 -1.48 -19.70
C SER A 206 11.54 -0.35 -19.90
N ASN A 207 11.15 0.76 -20.49
CA ASN A 207 11.99 1.95 -20.67
C ASN A 207 12.02 2.86 -19.42
N GLY A 208 11.56 2.37 -18.26
CA GLY A 208 11.51 3.14 -17.01
C GLY A 208 10.40 4.21 -16.98
N THR A 209 9.49 4.22 -17.95
CA THR A 209 8.31 5.09 -17.91
C THR A 209 7.17 4.46 -17.13
N VAL A 210 6.31 5.31 -16.59
CA VAL A 210 5.11 4.90 -15.86
C VAL A 210 3.91 5.69 -16.38
N LYS A 211 2.76 5.02 -16.47
CA LYS A 211 1.47 5.63 -16.79
C LYS A 211 0.42 5.10 -15.83
N GLY A 212 -0.64 5.84 -15.62
CA GLY A 212 -1.72 5.34 -14.80
C GLY A 212 -2.92 6.25 -14.72
N ASN A 213 -3.96 5.72 -14.06
CA ASN A 213 -5.23 6.38 -13.86
C ASN A 213 -5.59 6.32 -12.37
N ILE A 214 -6.04 7.45 -11.83
CA ILE A 214 -6.57 7.60 -10.48
C ILE A 214 -8.07 7.86 -10.64
N ASN A 215 -8.90 7.04 -10.01
CA ASN A 215 -10.33 7.28 -9.90
C ASN A 215 -10.76 7.01 -8.46
N ILE A 216 -10.84 8.08 -7.68
CA ILE A 216 -11.10 8.02 -6.24
C ILE A 216 -12.21 8.99 -5.86
N SER A 217 -12.82 8.76 -4.71
CA SER A 217 -13.73 9.72 -4.08
C SER A 217 -13.29 10.04 -2.67
N GLY A 218 -13.56 11.27 -2.25
CA GLY A 218 -13.28 11.72 -0.90
C GLY A 218 -14.45 12.40 -0.23
N SER A 219 -14.49 12.35 1.09
CA SER A 219 -15.49 13.03 1.90
C SER A 219 -14.86 14.11 2.77
N SER A 220 -15.59 15.21 2.94
CA SER A 220 -15.22 16.26 3.89
C SER A 220 -15.50 15.81 5.33
N LEU A 221 -14.73 16.31 6.28
CA LEU A 221 -15.00 16.10 7.71
C LEU A 221 -16.37 16.65 8.16
N SER A 222 -16.93 17.60 7.41
CA SER A 222 -18.21 18.24 7.70
C SER A 222 -19.45 17.50 7.16
N GLY A 223 -19.30 16.29 6.62
CA GLY A 223 -20.44 15.48 6.15
C GLY A 223 -21.02 15.88 4.78
N ALA A 224 -20.31 16.70 4.00
CA ALA A 224 -20.71 16.97 2.61
C ALA A 224 -20.67 15.70 1.75
N ALA A 225 -21.45 15.71 0.65
CA ALA A 225 -21.46 14.62 -0.32
C ALA A 225 -20.05 14.28 -0.82
N PRO A 226 -19.76 12.99 -1.09
CA PRO A 226 -18.47 12.58 -1.65
C PRO A 226 -18.14 13.31 -2.95
N VAL A 227 -16.87 13.68 -3.10
CA VAL A 227 -16.34 14.41 -4.24
C VAL A 227 -15.41 13.49 -5.02
N SER A 228 -15.57 13.46 -6.33
CA SER A 228 -14.70 12.70 -7.23
C SER A 228 -13.36 13.41 -7.44
N TYR A 229 -12.31 12.61 -7.59
CA TYR A 229 -11.00 12.97 -8.10
C TYR A 229 -10.64 11.96 -9.17
N VAL A 230 -10.54 12.43 -10.42
CA VAL A 230 -10.18 11.59 -11.56
C VAL A 230 -8.97 12.21 -12.24
N ALA A 231 -7.92 11.43 -12.41
CA ALA A 231 -6.71 11.89 -13.09
C ALA A 231 -6.09 10.77 -13.93
N THR A 232 -5.41 11.17 -14.99
CA THR A 232 -4.41 10.34 -15.67
C THR A 232 -3.04 10.90 -15.35
N PHE A 233 -2.02 10.04 -15.39
CA PHE A 233 -0.66 10.47 -15.18
C PHE A 233 0.32 9.70 -16.06
N SER A 234 1.46 10.34 -16.32
CA SER A 234 2.60 9.71 -16.96
C SER A 234 3.90 10.32 -16.44
N GLY A 235 4.98 9.55 -16.49
CA GLY A 235 6.28 9.99 -15.98
C GLY A 235 7.40 9.00 -16.24
N LYS A 236 8.53 9.26 -15.61
CA LYS A 236 9.74 8.42 -15.73
C LYS A 236 10.42 8.24 -14.37
N LYS A 237 11.21 7.16 -14.26
CA LYS A 237 12.11 6.92 -13.12
C LYS A 237 13.00 8.16 -12.94
N ALA A 238 13.08 8.63 -11.70
CA ALA A 238 13.82 9.84 -11.30
C ALA A 238 15.31 9.55 -11.16
#